data_AF-A0A168PG30-F1
#
_entry.id   AF-A0A168PG30-F1
#
_cell.length_a   1.000
_cell.length_b   1.000
_cell.length_c   1.000
_cell.angle_alpha   90.00
_cell.angle_beta   90.00
_cell.angle_gamma   90.00
#
_symmetry.space_group_name_H-M   'P 1'
#
loop_
_entity.id
_entity.type
_entity.pdbx_description
1 polymer ?
#
loop_
_entity_poly.entity_id
_entity_poly.type
_entity_poly.pdbx_seq_one_letter_code
_entity_poly.pdbx_strand_id
1 'polypeptide(L)'
;MTVNLSSQIARYGVSESFNVFIDSLRDTPGLSDKKFRFDDVNKVAQYLVCRNYGKACLELSYLAWAVVNYPTKTLANAPLLEFFWMDENITPARFRQAFEHPYQTENINIALNKAGLALTFSSQTFIVSPTRVGLLAVLLEIIVTLAPEQLRSIEQRLKGSDNEQVIKALSSDLQKQIYQFLGEHLIPAQQQRRFRYVSQWLDKKNGNENLVSTDVLSDETVLSFWQYAVLDDTSPGYKLYASAFYGVMDTDQAIKQAKQSLALDNAGTIGFNTDAGEYSPDVIHEILFSHSSENQDYSWLCQAPKFLTKAQWHFIEPLNQHHLYSKTLALSFARLAIFGQWQAALVQAKRKSPLIVRQKLVDLPQQNYSQYQQELVTLKKIITQVIMAISYIFYSHQDSRYLGFSLALLPESDRKKIRNWFEEKMNTLSQASPTNDNDTDISADRENINTVLFTQSQKLLMQSLALKKIMQASKAAFNANNKAGFQQLPSPDLLDTYQDGYDGLAHCQHIVQLSSEKLSHYWLTPNDCETNYCSDVSIFKDIFALLYGEVND
;
A
#
# COMPACT_ATOMS: atom_id res chain seq x y z
N MET A 1 -18.53 19.12 -5.17
CA MET A 1 -18.90 17.70 -5.28
C MET A 1 -18.31 16.97 -4.10
N THR A 2 -19.11 16.26 -3.31
CA THR A 2 -18.60 15.36 -2.26
C THR A 2 -17.69 14.33 -2.92
N VAL A 3 -16.40 14.38 -2.62
CA VAL A 3 -15.41 13.47 -3.22
C VAL A 3 -15.61 12.10 -2.58
N ASN A 4 -16.20 11.18 -3.33
CA ASN A 4 -16.46 9.80 -2.88
C ASN A 4 -15.13 9.02 -2.76
N LEU A 5 -14.93 8.15 -1.76
CA LEU A 5 -13.63 7.44 -1.59
C LEU A 5 -13.32 6.55 -2.81
N SER A 6 -14.35 5.95 -3.39
CA SER A 6 -14.27 5.19 -4.65
C SER A 6 -13.72 6.00 -5.84
N SER A 7 -13.86 7.33 -5.82
CA SER A 7 -13.28 8.20 -6.86
C SER A 7 -11.80 8.50 -6.62
N GLN A 8 -11.38 8.58 -5.36
CA GLN A 8 -9.99 8.82 -4.97
C GLN A 8 -9.13 7.59 -5.27
N ILE A 9 -9.62 6.40 -4.89
CA ILE A 9 -8.88 5.15 -5.08
C ILE A 9 -8.63 4.80 -6.55
N ALA A 10 -9.40 5.35 -7.48
CA ALA A 10 -9.21 5.12 -8.91
C ALA A 10 -7.89 5.70 -9.43
N ARG A 11 -7.36 6.76 -8.81
CA ARG A 11 -6.07 7.37 -9.15
C ARG A 11 -4.88 6.73 -8.44
N TYR A 12 -5.13 5.85 -7.47
CA TYR A 12 -4.08 5.22 -6.70
C TYR A 12 -3.21 4.30 -7.55
N GLY A 13 -1.89 4.50 -7.48
CA GLY A 13 -0.89 3.67 -8.16
C GLY A 13 -0.97 3.74 -9.69
N VAL A 14 -1.44 4.86 -10.24
CA VAL A 14 -1.30 5.23 -11.65
C VAL A 14 0.06 5.91 -11.82
N SER A 15 0.90 5.42 -12.72
CA SER A 15 2.24 6.01 -12.92
C SER A 15 2.16 7.41 -13.54
N GLU A 16 3.16 8.25 -13.22
CA GLU A 16 3.29 9.58 -13.83
C GLU A 16 3.42 9.50 -15.36
N SER A 17 4.19 8.52 -15.86
CA SER A 17 4.33 8.26 -17.29
C SER A 17 3.00 7.95 -17.99
N PHE A 18 2.04 7.30 -17.31
CA PHE A 18 0.71 7.08 -17.85
C PHE A 18 -0.08 8.39 -17.92
N ASN A 19 0.00 9.23 -16.90
CA ASN A 19 -0.68 10.52 -16.90
C ASN A 19 -0.15 11.43 -18.02
N VAL A 20 1.18 11.55 -18.15
CA VAL A 20 1.83 12.30 -19.24
C VAL A 20 1.41 11.76 -20.60
N PHE A 21 1.35 10.44 -20.75
CA PHE A 21 0.86 9.80 -21.98
C PHE A 21 -0.59 10.21 -22.30
N ILE A 22 -1.50 10.15 -21.33
CA ILE A 22 -2.89 10.61 -21.52
C ILE A 22 -2.96 12.11 -21.83
N ASP A 23 -2.12 12.94 -21.20
CA ASP A 23 -2.06 14.38 -21.48
C ASP A 23 -1.60 14.67 -22.90
N SER A 24 -0.61 13.94 -23.41
CA SER A 24 -0.18 14.06 -24.82
C SER A 24 -1.30 13.77 -25.82
N LEU A 25 -2.24 12.87 -25.48
CA LEU A 25 -3.41 12.59 -26.32
C LEU A 25 -4.40 13.77 -26.34
N ARG A 26 -4.51 14.51 -25.23
CA ARG A 26 -5.35 15.71 -25.14
C ARG A 26 -4.80 16.86 -25.98
N ASP A 27 -3.52 16.86 -26.25
CA ASP A 27 -2.82 17.89 -27.03
C ASP A 27 -2.48 17.44 -28.46
N THR A 28 -2.94 16.25 -28.88
CA THR A 28 -2.70 15.75 -30.23
C THR A 28 -3.32 16.72 -31.26
N PRO A 29 -2.52 17.30 -32.17
CA PRO A 29 -3.03 18.22 -33.19
C PRO A 29 -3.82 17.46 -34.26
N GLY A 30 -4.90 18.06 -34.74
CA GLY A 30 -5.70 17.57 -35.85
C GLY A 30 -5.88 18.61 -36.96
N LEU A 31 -6.79 18.37 -37.90
CA LEU A 31 -6.95 19.18 -39.12
C LEU A 31 -7.36 20.65 -38.89
N SER A 32 -7.93 20.98 -37.73
CA SER A 32 -8.42 22.34 -37.44
C SER A 32 -8.15 22.83 -36.02
N ASP A 33 -8.00 21.91 -35.06
CA ASP A 33 -7.66 22.15 -33.65
C ASP A 33 -7.15 20.82 -33.08
N LYS A 34 -7.31 20.55 -31.79
CA LYS A 34 -7.10 19.24 -31.16
C LYS A 34 -7.87 18.14 -31.90
N LYS A 35 -7.17 17.06 -32.23
CA LYS A 35 -7.72 15.87 -32.91
C LYS A 35 -8.85 15.23 -32.10
N PHE A 36 -8.64 15.06 -30.79
CA PHE A 36 -9.57 14.36 -29.90
C PHE A 36 -10.34 15.30 -28.99
N ARG A 37 -11.61 14.97 -28.75
CA ARG A 37 -12.40 15.64 -27.73
C ARG A 37 -11.91 15.23 -26.35
N PHE A 38 -11.82 16.20 -25.44
CA PHE A 38 -11.40 15.98 -24.05
C PHE A 38 -12.22 14.88 -23.34
N ASP A 39 -13.54 14.85 -23.56
CA ASP A 39 -14.43 13.84 -22.99
C ASP A 39 -14.11 12.41 -23.46
N ASP A 40 -13.75 12.24 -24.73
CA ASP A 40 -13.41 10.94 -25.30
C ASP A 40 -12.09 10.42 -24.72
N VAL A 41 -11.08 11.29 -24.61
CA VAL A 41 -9.78 10.96 -23.98
C VAL A 41 -9.98 10.56 -22.51
N ASN A 42 -10.75 11.33 -21.75
CA ASN A 42 -11.03 11.02 -20.34
C ASN A 42 -11.81 9.72 -20.19
N LYS A 43 -12.72 9.42 -21.12
CA LYS A 43 -13.49 8.18 -21.08
C LYS A 43 -12.62 6.96 -21.35
N VAL A 44 -11.70 7.04 -22.32
CA VAL A 44 -10.72 5.97 -22.57
C VAL A 44 -9.77 5.82 -21.39
N ALA A 45 -9.23 6.92 -20.84
CA ALA A 45 -8.40 6.88 -19.65
C ALA A 45 -9.14 6.19 -18.47
N GLN A 46 -10.42 6.51 -18.27
CA GLN A 46 -11.27 5.82 -17.29
C GLN A 46 -11.39 4.32 -17.59
N TYR A 47 -11.63 3.92 -18.84
CA TYR A 47 -11.69 2.51 -19.21
C TYR A 47 -10.38 1.77 -18.96
N LEU A 48 -9.24 2.40 -19.24
CA LEU A 48 -7.90 1.83 -19.02
C LEU A 48 -7.62 1.66 -17.53
N VAL A 49 -7.71 2.75 -16.76
CA VAL A 49 -7.52 2.73 -15.30
C VAL A 49 -8.50 1.77 -14.63
N CYS A 50 -9.73 1.66 -15.14
CA CYS A 50 -10.72 0.74 -14.58
C CYS A 50 -10.64 -0.70 -15.10
N ARG A 51 -9.74 -0.98 -16.04
CA ARG A 51 -9.65 -2.26 -16.77
C ARG A 51 -11.00 -2.68 -17.38
N ASN A 52 -11.78 -1.72 -17.86
CA ASN A 52 -13.11 -1.88 -18.47
C ASN A 52 -13.11 -1.49 -19.97
N TYR A 53 -12.08 -1.92 -20.70
CA TYR A 53 -11.89 -1.61 -22.13
C TYR A 53 -12.34 -2.74 -23.07
N GLY A 54 -12.68 -3.94 -22.57
CA GLY A 54 -12.98 -5.10 -23.42
C GLY A 54 -14.11 -4.88 -24.43
N LYS A 55 -15.21 -4.25 -24.01
CA LYS A 55 -16.31 -3.88 -24.94
C LYS A 55 -15.86 -2.88 -26.00
N ALA A 56 -15.04 -1.90 -25.62
CA ALA A 56 -14.52 -0.90 -26.54
C ALA A 56 -13.53 -1.51 -27.55
N CYS A 57 -12.68 -2.46 -27.14
CA CYS A 57 -11.82 -3.21 -28.06
C CYS A 57 -12.62 -4.03 -29.07
N LEU A 58 -13.74 -4.63 -28.64
CA LEU A 58 -14.64 -5.35 -29.56
C LEU A 58 -15.28 -4.40 -30.57
N GLU A 59 -15.89 -3.30 -30.10
CA GLU A 59 -16.45 -2.26 -30.97
C GLU A 59 -15.42 -1.70 -31.96
N LEU A 60 -14.18 -1.44 -31.50
CA LEU A 60 -13.08 -0.98 -32.36
C LEU A 60 -12.73 -2.03 -33.42
N SER A 61 -12.71 -3.31 -33.08
CA SER A 61 -12.40 -4.39 -34.03
C SER A 61 -13.45 -4.46 -35.14
N TYR A 62 -14.73 -4.28 -34.79
CA TYR A 62 -15.83 -4.17 -35.76
C TYR A 62 -15.71 -2.93 -36.65
N LEU A 63 -15.39 -1.78 -36.06
CA LEU A 63 -15.17 -0.55 -36.81
C LEU A 63 -13.98 -0.67 -37.77
N ALA A 64 -12.85 -1.20 -37.31
CA ALA A 64 -11.68 -1.42 -38.14
C ALA A 64 -12.00 -2.37 -39.30
N TRP A 65 -12.77 -3.44 -39.05
CA TRP A 65 -13.22 -4.34 -40.11
C TRP A 65 -14.05 -3.62 -41.17
N ALA A 66 -14.97 -2.75 -40.74
CA ALA A 66 -15.78 -1.95 -41.64
C ALA A 66 -14.91 -1.05 -42.51
N VAL A 67 -13.97 -0.32 -41.91
CA VAL A 67 -13.06 0.60 -42.62
C VAL A 67 -12.18 -0.14 -43.63
N VAL A 68 -11.61 -1.30 -43.24
CA VAL A 68 -10.70 -2.08 -44.10
C VAL A 68 -11.41 -2.69 -45.31
N ASN A 69 -12.68 -3.05 -45.17
CA ASN A 69 -13.46 -3.71 -46.22
C ASN A 69 -14.36 -2.75 -47.01
N TYR A 70 -14.44 -1.48 -46.62
CA TYR A 70 -15.18 -0.46 -47.35
C TYR A 70 -14.35 0.06 -48.54
N PRO A 71 -14.98 0.43 -49.67
CA PRO A 71 -14.25 0.92 -50.84
C PRO A 71 -13.40 2.15 -50.53
N THR A 72 -12.08 2.05 -50.73
CA THR A 72 -11.15 3.19 -50.55
C THR A 72 -11.15 4.08 -51.80
N LYS A 73 -11.00 5.40 -51.59
CA LYS A 73 -10.93 6.39 -52.69
C LYS A 73 -9.55 6.45 -53.35
N THR A 74 -8.55 5.84 -52.73
CA THR A 74 -7.12 6.00 -53.00
C THR A 74 -6.47 4.63 -53.20
N LEU A 75 -5.42 4.59 -54.03
CA LEU A 75 -4.62 3.38 -54.34
C LEU A 75 -3.65 2.98 -53.22
N ALA A 76 -3.50 3.82 -52.19
CA ALA A 76 -2.69 3.49 -51.04
C ALA A 76 -3.42 2.39 -50.23
N ASN A 77 -2.82 1.21 -50.13
CA ASN A 77 -3.34 0.09 -49.34
C ASN A 77 -3.19 0.38 -47.82
N ALA A 78 -3.79 1.46 -47.31
CA ALA A 78 -3.71 1.90 -45.91
C ALA A 78 -5.05 2.49 -45.40
N PRO A 79 -6.17 1.75 -45.48
CA PRO A 79 -7.51 2.25 -45.18
C PRO A 79 -7.68 2.81 -43.76
N LEU A 80 -7.01 2.24 -42.74
CA LEU A 80 -7.14 2.74 -41.37
C LEU A 80 -6.43 4.08 -41.19
N LEU A 81 -5.25 4.24 -41.79
CA LEU A 81 -4.49 5.49 -41.74
C LEU A 81 -5.28 6.62 -42.40
N GLU A 82 -5.86 6.36 -43.57
CA GLU A 82 -6.67 7.33 -44.29
C GLU A 82 -7.90 7.74 -43.47
N PHE A 83 -8.62 6.76 -42.93
CA PHE A 83 -9.85 7.03 -42.18
C PHE A 83 -9.63 7.83 -40.89
N PHE A 84 -8.62 7.45 -40.08
CA PHE A 84 -8.45 7.99 -38.72
C PHE A 84 -7.45 9.16 -38.62
N TRP A 85 -6.46 9.26 -39.52
CA TRP A 85 -5.43 10.31 -39.48
C TRP A 85 -5.52 11.29 -40.65
N MET A 86 -5.81 10.85 -41.88
CA MET A 86 -5.85 11.77 -43.03
C MET A 86 -7.19 12.51 -43.14
N ASP A 87 -8.29 11.76 -43.14
CA ASP A 87 -9.64 12.32 -43.26
C ASP A 87 -10.24 12.69 -41.90
N GLU A 88 -9.68 12.15 -40.81
CA GLU A 88 -10.16 12.30 -39.43
C GLU A 88 -11.68 12.09 -39.32
N ASN A 89 -12.15 10.93 -39.77
CA ASN A 89 -13.55 10.51 -39.70
C ASN A 89 -13.99 10.12 -38.26
N ILE A 90 -13.54 10.90 -37.27
CA ILE A 90 -13.61 10.67 -35.83
C ILE A 90 -14.70 11.50 -35.14
N THR A 91 -15.46 12.29 -35.91
CA THR A 91 -16.68 12.96 -35.44
C THR A 91 -17.92 12.26 -35.99
N PRO A 92 -19.09 12.32 -35.33
CA PRO A 92 -20.29 11.65 -35.82
C PRO A 92 -20.72 12.11 -37.22
N ALA A 93 -20.48 13.38 -37.56
CA ALA A 93 -20.81 13.93 -38.87
C ALA A 93 -19.89 13.36 -39.96
N ARG A 94 -18.57 13.41 -39.76
CA ARG A 94 -17.59 12.90 -40.72
C ARG A 94 -17.67 11.38 -40.86
N PHE A 95 -17.92 10.66 -39.76
CA PHE A 95 -18.20 9.23 -39.77
C PHE A 95 -19.40 8.87 -40.66
N ARG A 96 -20.51 9.61 -40.55
CA ARG A 96 -21.69 9.39 -41.40
C ARG A 96 -21.40 9.69 -42.86
N GLN A 97 -20.62 10.72 -43.13
CA GLN A 97 -20.19 11.08 -44.48
C GLN A 97 -19.28 10.00 -45.09
N ALA A 98 -18.37 9.42 -44.31
CA ALA A 98 -17.44 8.39 -44.77
C ALA A 98 -18.15 7.09 -45.20
N PHE A 99 -19.30 6.77 -44.60
CA PHE A 99 -20.11 5.58 -44.92
C PHE A 99 -21.45 5.92 -45.58
N GLU A 100 -21.54 7.08 -46.26
CA GLU A 100 -22.80 7.58 -46.86
C GLU A 100 -23.39 6.59 -47.87
N HIS A 101 -22.52 5.92 -48.63
CA HIS A 101 -22.94 4.96 -49.65
C HIS A 101 -22.91 3.53 -49.07
N PRO A 102 -23.98 2.73 -49.21
CA PRO A 102 -23.93 1.35 -48.76
C PRO A 102 -22.93 0.53 -49.60
N TYR A 103 -22.23 -0.40 -48.97
CA TYR A 103 -21.35 -1.35 -49.64
C TYR A 103 -21.83 -2.77 -49.41
N GLN A 104 -22.07 -3.50 -50.49
CA GLN A 104 -22.59 -4.85 -50.45
C GLN A 104 -21.86 -5.77 -51.45
N THR A 105 -21.44 -6.93 -50.96
CA THR A 105 -20.97 -8.07 -51.75
C THR A 105 -21.75 -9.33 -51.34
N GLU A 106 -21.41 -10.50 -51.88
CA GLU A 106 -22.10 -11.76 -51.55
C GLU A 106 -22.12 -12.07 -50.05
N ASN A 107 -21.05 -11.74 -49.32
CA ASN A 107 -20.88 -12.10 -47.90
C ASN A 107 -20.81 -10.90 -46.93
N ILE A 108 -20.79 -9.67 -47.45
CA ILE A 108 -20.55 -8.45 -46.66
C ILE A 108 -21.63 -7.42 -46.98
N ASN A 109 -22.21 -6.82 -45.95
CA ASN A 109 -23.05 -5.63 -46.08
C ASN A 109 -22.68 -4.60 -45.01
N ILE A 110 -22.32 -3.40 -45.45
CA ILE A 110 -21.94 -2.26 -44.63
C ILE A 110 -22.85 -1.10 -45.04
N ALA A 111 -23.78 -0.70 -44.16
CA ALA A 111 -24.72 0.36 -44.47
C ALA A 111 -25.09 1.18 -43.23
N LEU A 112 -25.25 2.49 -43.40
CA LEU A 112 -25.79 3.36 -42.37
C LEU A 112 -27.31 3.21 -42.29
N ASN A 113 -27.83 3.09 -41.07
CA ASN A 113 -29.26 3.16 -40.77
C ASN A 113 -29.55 4.14 -39.62
N LYS A 114 -30.81 4.19 -39.15
CA LYS A 114 -31.21 5.10 -38.05
C LYS A 114 -30.47 4.81 -36.73
N ALA A 115 -30.05 3.57 -36.49
CA ALA A 115 -29.36 3.15 -35.26
C ALA A 115 -27.84 3.33 -35.33
N GLY A 116 -27.23 3.22 -36.51
CA GLY A 116 -25.79 3.40 -36.70
C GLY A 116 -25.27 2.73 -37.97
N LEU A 117 -23.97 2.44 -38.00
CA LEU A 117 -23.37 1.65 -39.07
C LEU A 117 -23.66 0.17 -38.82
N ALA A 118 -24.54 -0.41 -39.61
CA ALA A 118 -24.88 -1.82 -39.57
C ALA A 118 -23.85 -2.62 -40.38
N LEU A 119 -23.24 -3.60 -39.72
CA LEU A 119 -22.26 -4.51 -40.27
C LEU A 119 -22.90 -5.89 -40.28
N THR A 120 -23.20 -6.41 -41.46
CA THR A 120 -23.77 -7.74 -41.63
C THR A 120 -22.80 -8.62 -42.39
N PHE A 121 -22.43 -9.74 -41.77
CA PHE A 121 -21.64 -10.81 -42.37
C PHE A 121 -22.04 -12.13 -41.69
N SER A 122 -22.05 -13.24 -42.44
CA SER A 122 -22.39 -14.58 -41.92
C SER A 122 -23.69 -14.66 -41.08
N SER A 123 -24.75 -13.94 -41.49
CA SER A 123 -26.08 -13.88 -40.84
C SER A 123 -26.15 -13.19 -39.45
N GLN A 124 -25.10 -12.54 -38.99
CA GLN A 124 -25.13 -11.72 -37.77
C GLN A 124 -25.03 -10.23 -38.12
N THR A 125 -25.64 -9.38 -37.29
CA THR A 125 -25.57 -7.92 -37.46
C THR A 125 -25.00 -7.27 -36.21
N PHE A 126 -23.95 -6.48 -36.38
CA PHE A 126 -23.38 -5.62 -35.35
C PHE A 126 -23.61 -4.15 -35.73
N ILE A 127 -23.89 -3.29 -34.75
CA ILE A 127 -24.16 -1.87 -35.00
C ILE A 127 -23.12 -1.03 -34.27
N VAL A 128 -22.37 -0.22 -35.02
CA VAL A 128 -21.45 0.79 -34.46
C VAL A 128 -22.18 2.13 -34.41
N SER A 129 -22.30 2.71 -33.21
CA SER A 129 -22.88 4.04 -33.06
C SER A 129 -21.91 5.13 -33.55
N PRO A 130 -22.36 6.07 -34.41
CA PRO A 130 -21.54 7.22 -34.82
C PRO A 130 -21.06 8.09 -33.65
N THR A 131 -21.77 8.09 -32.51
CA THR A 131 -21.36 8.86 -31.33
C THR A 131 -20.16 8.25 -30.59
N ARG A 132 -19.84 6.98 -30.86
CA ARG A 132 -18.74 6.26 -30.23
C ARG A 132 -17.43 6.38 -30.99
N VAL A 133 -17.45 6.84 -32.24
CA VAL A 133 -16.27 6.83 -33.13
C VAL A 133 -15.09 7.63 -32.57
N GLY A 134 -15.32 8.78 -31.92
CA GLY A 134 -14.25 9.58 -31.28
C GLY A 134 -13.54 8.80 -30.18
N LEU A 135 -14.30 8.14 -29.30
CA LEU A 135 -13.76 7.25 -28.27
C LEU A 135 -12.98 6.07 -28.85
N LEU A 136 -13.49 5.44 -29.92
CA LEU A 136 -12.81 4.32 -30.57
C LEU A 136 -11.53 4.78 -31.29
N ALA A 137 -11.52 6.00 -31.85
CA ALA A 137 -10.34 6.59 -32.45
C ALA A 137 -9.24 6.88 -31.43
N VAL A 138 -9.59 7.40 -30.24
CA VAL A 138 -8.63 7.55 -29.13
C VAL A 138 -8.05 6.19 -28.72
N LEU A 139 -8.90 5.16 -28.58
CA LEU A 139 -8.44 3.82 -28.23
C LEU A 139 -7.48 3.25 -29.27
N LEU A 140 -7.77 3.47 -30.56
CA LEU A 140 -6.87 3.07 -31.66
C LEU A 140 -5.56 3.85 -31.62
N GLU A 141 -5.60 5.17 -31.40
CA GLU A 141 -4.39 6.00 -31.27
C GLU A 141 -3.48 5.47 -30.17
N ILE A 142 -4.04 5.09 -29.02
CA ILE A 142 -3.28 4.47 -27.93
C ILE A 142 -2.63 3.17 -28.41
N ILE A 143 -3.40 2.25 -29.00
CA ILE A 143 -2.88 0.97 -29.47
C ILE A 143 -1.72 1.17 -30.45
N VAL A 144 -1.87 2.12 -31.39
CA VAL A 144 -0.85 2.41 -32.41
C VAL A 144 0.36 3.13 -31.82
N THR A 145 0.18 3.95 -30.79
CA THR A 145 1.29 4.60 -30.09
C THR A 145 2.12 3.56 -29.31
N LEU A 146 1.47 2.58 -28.71
CA LEU A 146 2.13 1.47 -28.01
C LEU A 146 2.83 0.51 -28.97
N ALA A 147 2.24 0.30 -30.15
CA ALA A 147 2.65 -0.70 -31.12
C ALA A 147 2.32 -0.22 -32.55
N PRO A 148 3.20 0.57 -33.20
CA PRO A 148 2.91 1.17 -34.50
C PRO A 148 2.60 0.17 -35.62
N GLU A 149 3.16 -1.04 -35.53
CA GLU A 149 2.93 -2.12 -36.49
C GLU A 149 1.50 -2.66 -36.47
N GLN A 150 0.70 -2.34 -35.44
CA GLN A 150 -0.68 -2.82 -35.31
C GLN A 150 -1.58 -2.33 -36.45
N LEU A 151 -1.35 -1.14 -37.01
CA LEU A 151 -2.14 -0.67 -38.15
C LEU A 151 -2.10 -1.67 -39.32
N ARG A 152 -0.88 -2.05 -39.72
CA ARG A 152 -0.69 -3.01 -40.81
C ARG A 152 -1.19 -4.40 -40.43
N SER A 153 -0.98 -4.83 -39.19
CA SER A 153 -1.44 -6.13 -38.70
C SER A 153 -2.96 -6.26 -38.74
N ILE A 154 -3.68 -5.22 -38.27
CA ILE A 154 -5.14 -5.16 -38.29
C ILE A 154 -5.66 -5.22 -39.73
N GLU A 155 -5.11 -4.38 -40.62
CA GLU A 155 -5.51 -4.35 -42.03
C GLU A 155 -5.32 -5.71 -42.71
N GLN A 156 -4.14 -6.33 -42.55
CA GLN A 156 -3.84 -7.64 -43.14
C GLN A 156 -4.76 -8.74 -42.62
N ARG A 157 -5.12 -8.71 -41.34
CA ARG A 157 -5.96 -9.72 -40.70
C ARG A 157 -7.43 -9.60 -41.09
N LEU A 158 -7.94 -8.37 -41.26
CA LEU A 158 -9.37 -8.12 -41.47
C LEU A 158 -9.76 -8.05 -42.95
N LYS A 159 -8.82 -7.76 -43.86
CA LYS A 159 -9.11 -7.60 -45.29
C LYS A 159 -9.67 -8.88 -45.89
N GLY A 160 -10.87 -8.77 -46.48
CA GLY A 160 -11.57 -9.87 -47.12
C GLY A 160 -12.10 -10.95 -46.16
N SER A 161 -12.00 -10.76 -44.85
CA SER A 161 -12.51 -11.71 -43.87
C SER A 161 -14.03 -11.57 -43.69
N ASP A 162 -14.77 -12.66 -43.73
CA ASP A 162 -16.21 -12.75 -43.43
C ASP A 162 -16.51 -13.55 -42.15
N ASN A 163 -15.46 -13.86 -41.37
CA ASN A 163 -15.52 -14.68 -40.17
C ASN A 163 -15.45 -13.85 -38.88
N GLU A 164 -16.53 -13.86 -38.10
CA GLU A 164 -16.63 -13.16 -36.80
C GLU A 164 -15.52 -13.55 -35.81
N GLN A 165 -15.04 -14.79 -35.87
CA GLN A 165 -13.98 -15.27 -35.00
C GLN A 165 -12.69 -14.47 -35.19
N VAL A 166 -12.42 -13.98 -36.40
CA VAL A 166 -11.24 -13.15 -36.69
C VAL A 166 -11.34 -11.80 -35.98
N ILE A 167 -12.53 -11.20 -35.97
CA ILE A 167 -12.81 -9.93 -35.28
C ILE A 167 -12.72 -10.10 -33.75
N LYS A 168 -13.32 -11.17 -33.20
CA LYS A 168 -13.24 -11.50 -31.77
C LYS A 168 -11.80 -11.81 -31.31
N ALA A 169 -11.04 -12.50 -32.16
CA ALA A 169 -9.65 -12.80 -31.88
C ALA A 169 -8.79 -11.52 -31.92
N LEU A 170 -9.04 -10.61 -32.87
CA LEU A 170 -8.42 -9.28 -32.86
C LEU A 170 -8.74 -8.52 -31.55
N SER A 171 -10.01 -8.46 -31.16
CA SER A 171 -10.42 -7.82 -29.91
C SER A 171 -9.68 -8.38 -28.68
N SER A 172 -9.49 -9.70 -28.64
CA SER A 172 -8.76 -10.37 -27.56
C SER A 172 -7.27 -10.03 -27.57
N ASP A 173 -6.66 -9.91 -28.75
CA ASP A 173 -5.24 -9.56 -28.88
C ASP A 173 -4.98 -8.10 -28.52
N LEU A 174 -5.86 -7.17 -28.92
CA LEU A 174 -5.80 -5.77 -28.49
C LEU A 174 -5.94 -5.65 -26.96
N GLN A 175 -6.84 -6.43 -26.35
CA GLN A 175 -7.00 -6.46 -24.89
C GLN A 175 -5.74 -6.93 -24.17
N LYS A 176 -5.02 -7.93 -24.73
CA LYS A 176 -3.75 -8.43 -24.17
C LYS A 176 -2.64 -7.37 -24.24
N GLN A 177 -2.51 -6.67 -25.36
CA GLN A 177 -1.51 -5.60 -25.53
C GLN A 177 -1.75 -4.48 -24.51
N ILE A 178 -3.01 -4.02 -24.39
CA ILE A 178 -3.38 -3.02 -23.38
C ILE A 178 -3.09 -3.56 -21.98
N TYR A 179 -3.41 -4.83 -21.69
CA TYR A 179 -3.16 -5.40 -20.36
C TYR A 179 -1.67 -5.44 -20.00
N GLN A 180 -0.80 -5.77 -20.96
CA GLN A 180 0.65 -5.79 -20.79
C GLN A 180 1.18 -4.38 -20.47
N PHE A 181 0.81 -3.39 -21.28
CA PHE A 181 1.15 -1.98 -21.01
C PHE A 181 0.67 -1.54 -19.63
N LEU A 182 -0.59 -1.78 -19.29
CA LEU A 182 -1.15 -1.41 -17.98
C LEU A 182 -0.54 -2.19 -16.81
N GLY A 183 0.21 -3.27 -17.05
CA GLY A 183 0.96 -3.98 -16.00
C GLY A 183 2.13 -3.16 -15.45
N GLU A 184 2.71 -2.28 -16.26
CA GLU A 184 3.83 -1.41 -15.89
C GLU A 184 3.38 -0.08 -15.28
N HIS A 185 2.11 0.29 -15.51
CA HIS A 185 1.58 1.62 -15.21
C HIS A 185 0.50 1.65 -14.13
N LEU A 186 -0.10 0.51 -13.79
CA LEU A 186 -1.16 0.39 -12.81
C LEU A 186 -0.86 -0.72 -11.80
N ILE A 187 -1.45 -0.61 -10.61
CA ILE A 187 -1.47 -1.71 -9.65
C ILE A 187 -2.11 -3.00 -10.24
N PRO A 188 -1.77 -4.18 -9.67
CA PRO A 188 -2.38 -5.44 -10.07
C PRO A 188 -3.91 -5.41 -10.01
N ALA A 189 -4.56 -6.00 -11.01
CA ALA A 189 -6.03 -5.97 -11.16
C ALA A 189 -6.77 -6.53 -9.93
N GLN A 190 -6.23 -7.58 -9.31
CA GLN A 190 -6.81 -8.17 -8.09
C GLN A 190 -6.75 -7.20 -6.91
N GLN A 191 -5.64 -6.49 -6.74
CA GLN A 191 -5.47 -5.49 -5.68
C GLN A 191 -6.42 -4.31 -5.91
N GLN A 192 -6.53 -3.83 -7.15
CA GLN A 192 -7.48 -2.78 -7.50
C GLN A 192 -8.94 -3.16 -7.21
N ARG A 193 -9.33 -4.41 -7.52
CA ARG A 193 -10.67 -4.93 -7.20
C ARG A 193 -10.91 -4.94 -5.69
N ARG A 194 -9.91 -5.35 -4.91
CA ARG A 194 -9.94 -5.35 -3.44
C ARG A 194 -10.14 -3.94 -2.87
N PHE A 195 -9.34 -2.97 -3.30
CA PHE A 195 -9.46 -1.59 -2.84
C PHE A 195 -10.80 -0.96 -3.20
N ARG A 196 -11.31 -1.20 -4.41
CA ARG A 196 -12.65 -0.74 -4.81
C ARG A 196 -13.73 -1.34 -3.93
N TYR A 197 -13.64 -2.63 -3.62
CA TYR A 197 -14.62 -3.31 -2.79
C TYR A 197 -14.68 -2.72 -1.38
N VAL A 198 -13.52 -2.52 -0.75
CA VAL A 198 -13.43 -1.86 0.57
C VAL A 198 -13.94 -0.42 0.49
N SER A 199 -13.48 0.36 -0.49
CA SER A 199 -13.88 1.78 -0.65
C SER A 199 -15.39 1.93 -0.85
N GLN A 200 -16.01 1.07 -1.66
CA GLN A 200 -17.47 1.07 -1.88
C GLN A 200 -18.24 0.72 -0.62
N TRP A 201 -17.72 -0.22 0.20
CA TRP A 201 -18.32 -0.54 1.48
C TRP A 201 -18.22 0.64 2.47
N LEU A 202 -17.06 1.30 2.52
CA LEU A 202 -16.84 2.50 3.33
C LEU A 202 -17.77 3.65 2.89
N ASP A 203 -17.90 3.88 1.59
CA ASP A 203 -18.80 4.91 1.03
C ASP A 203 -20.26 4.66 1.43
N LYS A 204 -20.72 3.41 1.39
CA LYS A 204 -22.08 3.03 1.85
C LYS A 204 -22.26 3.25 3.36
N LYS A 205 -21.24 2.93 4.16
CA LYS A 205 -21.26 3.12 5.61
C LYS A 205 -21.34 4.61 5.96
N ASN A 206 -20.49 5.43 5.34
CA ASN A 206 -20.42 6.88 5.59
C ASN A 206 -21.64 7.64 5.04
N GLY A 207 -22.22 7.19 3.92
CA GLY A 207 -23.42 7.79 3.32
C GLY A 207 -24.66 7.74 4.23
N ASN A 208 -24.69 6.82 5.20
CA ASN A 208 -25.75 6.74 6.21
C ASN A 208 -25.54 7.70 7.39
N GLU A 209 -24.34 8.26 7.57
CA GLU A 209 -23.95 9.04 8.76
C GLU A 209 -23.74 10.55 8.48
N ASN A 210 -23.90 11.05 7.25
CA ASN A 210 -23.69 12.45 6.84
C ASN A 210 -22.33 13.08 7.27
N LEU A 211 -21.38 12.28 7.74
CA LEU A 211 -20.05 12.69 8.17
C LEU A 211 -19.01 12.07 7.23
N VAL A 212 -18.44 12.89 6.36
CA VAL A 212 -17.23 12.52 5.61
C VAL A 212 -16.04 12.65 6.57
N SER A 213 -15.95 11.76 7.56
CA SER A 213 -14.74 11.67 8.37
C SER A 213 -13.65 10.99 7.56
N THR A 214 -12.44 11.54 7.60
CA THR A 214 -11.25 10.93 7.02
C THR A 214 -10.57 9.93 7.97
N ASP A 215 -11.00 9.89 9.24
CA ASP A 215 -10.54 8.96 10.27
C ASP A 215 -11.48 7.77 10.39
N VAL A 216 -11.62 7.03 9.29
CA VAL A 216 -12.64 5.96 9.13
C VAL A 216 -12.18 4.64 9.76
N LEU A 217 -10.89 4.51 10.04
CA LEU A 217 -10.28 3.25 10.44
C LEU A 217 -10.29 3.08 11.96
N SER A 218 -11.07 2.11 12.44
CA SER A 218 -11.16 1.70 13.84
C SER A 218 -11.19 0.17 13.93
N ASP A 219 -10.93 -0.35 15.13
CA ASP A 219 -11.05 -1.79 15.41
C ASP A 219 -12.44 -2.35 15.03
N GLU A 220 -13.48 -1.55 15.22
CA GLU A 220 -14.86 -1.90 14.87
C GLU A 220 -15.08 -1.88 13.36
N THR A 221 -14.52 -0.90 12.65
CA THR A 221 -14.59 -0.84 11.18
C THR A 221 -14.02 -2.11 10.55
N VAL A 222 -12.88 -2.61 11.05
CA VAL A 222 -12.27 -3.84 10.55
C VAL A 222 -13.16 -5.06 10.79
N LEU A 223 -13.68 -5.23 12.01
CA LEU A 223 -14.52 -6.37 12.36
C LEU A 223 -15.83 -6.38 11.56
N SER A 224 -16.51 -5.23 11.53
CA SER A 224 -17.73 -5.02 10.75
C SER A 224 -17.52 -5.28 9.25
N PHE A 225 -16.38 -4.83 8.69
CA PHE A 225 -16.06 -5.10 7.29
C PHE A 225 -15.90 -6.60 7.03
N TRP A 226 -15.16 -7.31 7.89
CA TRP A 226 -14.96 -8.74 7.72
C TRP A 226 -16.28 -9.52 7.82
N GLN A 227 -17.13 -9.19 8.80
CA GLN A 227 -18.47 -9.77 8.93
C GLN A 227 -19.31 -9.59 7.67
N TYR A 228 -19.33 -8.37 7.11
CA TYR A 228 -20.01 -8.09 5.85
C TYR A 228 -19.41 -8.89 4.68
N ALA A 229 -18.10 -8.84 4.52
CA ALA A 229 -17.40 -9.39 3.37
C ALA A 229 -17.37 -10.93 3.35
N VAL A 230 -17.58 -11.58 4.50
CA VAL A 230 -17.76 -13.03 4.58
C VAL A 230 -19.10 -13.45 3.99
N LEU A 231 -20.16 -12.67 4.22
CA LEU A 231 -21.53 -12.97 3.79
C LEU A 231 -21.83 -12.59 2.33
N ASP A 232 -21.05 -11.66 1.78
CA ASP A 232 -21.22 -11.18 0.41
C ASP A 232 -20.50 -12.08 -0.61
N ASP A 233 -21.27 -12.73 -1.49
CA ASP A 233 -20.76 -13.60 -2.56
C ASP A 233 -19.91 -12.85 -3.60
N THR A 234 -20.06 -11.53 -3.68
CA THR A 234 -19.27 -10.68 -4.61
C THR A 234 -17.89 -10.32 -4.06
N SER A 235 -17.63 -10.62 -2.78
CA SER A 235 -16.39 -10.35 -2.05
C SER A 235 -15.17 -10.95 -2.77
N PRO A 236 -14.08 -10.17 -2.96
CA PRO A 236 -12.86 -10.62 -3.65
C PRO A 236 -11.96 -11.50 -2.74
N GLY A 237 -12.57 -12.44 -2.02
CA GLY A 237 -11.89 -13.46 -1.22
C GLY A 237 -11.58 -13.06 0.23
N TYR A 238 -12.33 -12.13 0.83
CA TYR A 238 -12.17 -11.74 2.25
C TYR A 238 -12.80 -12.75 3.22
N LYS A 239 -12.42 -14.02 3.11
CA LYS A 239 -12.90 -15.09 4.03
C LYS A 239 -12.04 -15.20 5.30
N LEU A 240 -10.76 -14.83 5.23
CA LEU A 240 -9.86 -14.79 6.38
C LEU A 240 -9.93 -13.42 7.06
N TYR A 241 -9.94 -13.39 8.39
CA TYR A 241 -9.87 -12.14 9.14
C TYR A 241 -8.58 -11.37 8.81
N ALA A 242 -7.45 -12.08 8.70
CA ALA A 242 -6.17 -11.48 8.29
C ALA A 242 -6.27 -10.77 6.93
N SER A 243 -6.93 -11.38 5.94
CA SER A 243 -7.10 -10.76 4.63
C SER A 243 -7.95 -9.49 4.70
N ALA A 244 -9.01 -9.49 5.52
CA ALA A 244 -9.85 -8.31 5.73
C ALA A 244 -9.08 -7.19 6.47
N PHE A 245 -8.37 -7.54 7.54
CA PHE A 245 -7.53 -6.64 8.33
C PHE A 245 -6.51 -5.90 7.46
N TYR A 246 -5.64 -6.63 6.76
CA TYR A 246 -4.64 -6.01 5.87
C TYR A 246 -5.30 -5.29 4.69
N GLY A 247 -6.37 -5.85 4.12
CA GLY A 247 -7.06 -5.23 2.99
C GLY A 247 -7.67 -3.87 3.31
N VAL A 248 -8.20 -3.69 4.52
CA VAL A 248 -8.74 -2.38 4.96
C VAL A 248 -7.60 -1.39 5.19
N MET A 249 -6.52 -1.80 5.83
CA MET A 249 -5.35 -0.94 6.07
C MET A 249 -4.67 -0.49 4.77
N ASP A 250 -4.46 -1.42 3.84
CA ASP A 250 -3.90 -1.12 2.52
C ASP A 250 -4.80 -0.13 1.76
N THR A 251 -6.12 -0.27 1.90
CA THR A 251 -7.08 0.66 1.29
C THR A 251 -7.02 2.05 1.94
N ASP A 252 -6.92 2.14 3.26
CA ASP A 252 -6.78 3.42 3.98
C ASP A 252 -5.50 4.15 3.56
N GLN A 253 -4.38 3.44 3.50
CA GLN A 253 -3.12 3.98 3.00
C GLN A 253 -3.24 4.46 1.55
N ALA A 254 -3.86 3.65 0.68
CA ALA A 254 -4.08 4.00 -0.71
C ALA A 254 -4.98 5.24 -0.89
N ILE A 255 -6.02 5.38 -0.05
CA ILE A 255 -6.89 6.57 -0.03
C ILE A 255 -6.11 7.81 0.41
N LYS A 256 -5.32 7.71 1.49
CA LYS A 256 -4.47 8.81 1.97
C LYS A 256 -3.49 9.27 0.90
N GLN A 257 -2.82 8.32 0.25
CA GLN A 257 -1.88 8.58 -0.84
C GLN A 257 -2.57 9.23 -2.05
N ALA A 258 -3.75 8.74 -2.45
CA ALA A 258 -4.51 9.33 -3.55
C ALA A 258 -5.00 10.76 -3.22
N LYS A 259 -5.38 11.04 -1.96
CA LYS A 259 -5.75 12.39 -1.50
C LYS A 259 -4.56 13.35 -1.55
N GLN A 260 -3.40 12.90 -1.08
CA GLN A 260 -2.17 13.69 -1.08
C GLN A 260 -1.73 14.01 -2.51
N SER A 261 -1.74 13.02 -3.42
CA SER A 261 -1.45 13.25 -4.84
C SER A 261 -2.43 14.22 -5.49
N LEU A 262 -3.73 14.09 -5.21
CA LEU A 262 -4.73 15.05 -5.72
C LEU A 262 -4.51 16.46 -5.16
N ALA A 263 -4.07 16.58 -3.91
CA ALA A 263 -3.79 17.87 -3.32
C ALA A 263 -2.56 18.55 -3.97
N LEU A 264 -1.52 17.77 -4.28
CA LEU A 264 -0.36 18.23 -5.04
C LEU A 264 -0.72 18.64 -6.47
N ASP A 265 -1.50 17.84 -7.19
CA ASP A 265 -1.96 18.17 -8.56
C ASP A 265 -2.73 19.50 -8.62
N ASN A 266 -3.42 19.86 -7.53
CA ASN A 266 -4.23 21.08 -7.42
C ASN A 266 -3.53 22.21 -6.66
N ALA A 267 -2.27 22.04 -6.24
CA ALA A 267 -1.51 23.09 -5.57
C ALA A 267 -1.21 24.21 -6.58
N GLY A 268 -1.80 25.39 -6.37
CA GLY A 268 -1.67 26.52 -7.29
C GLY A 268 -0.28 27.14 -7.34
N THR A 269 0.51 26.99 -6.27
CA THR A 269 1.87 27.54 -6.15
C THR A 269 2.66 26.83 -5.04
N ILE A 270 3.97 26.67 -5.22
CA ILE A 270 4.89 26.22 -4.17
C ILE A 270 5.21 27.42 -3.27
N GLY A 271 4.96 27.30 -1.98
CA GLY A 271 5.14 28.39 -1.01
C GLY A 271 4.67 28.00 0.39
N PHE A 272 4.94 28.83 1.39
CA PHE A 272 4.68 28.49 2.80
C PHE A 272 3.27 28.91 3.28
N ASN A 273 2.46 29.52 2.41
CA ASN A 273 1.15 30.03 2.79
C ASN A 273 0.03 29.01 2.54
N THR A 274 -0.19 28.14 3.51
CA THR A 274 -1.24 27.10 3.47
C THR A 274 -2.65 27.69 3.31
N ASP A 275 -2.89 28.89 3.82
CA ASP A 275 -4.19 29.56 3.74
C ASP A 275 -4.48 30.13 2.33
N ALA A 276 -3.44 30.35 1.53
CA ALA A 276 -3.54 30.71 0.12
C ALA A 276 -3.54 29.49 -0.83
N GLY A 277 -3.51 28.26 -0.28
CA GLY A 277 -3.44 27.04 -1.07
C GLY A 277 -2.03 26.69 -1.57
N GLU A 278 -0.99 27.28 -0.98
CA GLU A 278 0.40 26.95 -1.29
C GLU A 278 0.89 25.74 -0.48
N TYR A 279 1.81 24.98 -1.07
CA TYR A 279 2.47 23.85 -0.41
C TYR A 279 3.96 24.13 -0.23
N SER A 280 4.47 23.92 0.99
CA SER A 280 5.89 24.15 1.25
C SER A 280 6.74 23.12 0.53
N PRO A 281 7.94 23.48 0.05
CA PRO A 281 8.88 22.53 -0.54
C PRO A 281 9.17 21.32 0.37
N ASP A 282 9.20 21.53 1.69
CA ASP A 282 9.44 20.47 2.67
C ASP A 282 8.27 19.48 2.76
N VAL A 283 7.03 19.97 2.71
CA VAL A 283 5.82 19.12 2.66
C VAL A 283 5.74 18.38 1.32
N ILE A 284 6.13 19.01 0.21
CA ILE A 284 6.20 18.37 -1.09
C ILE A 284 7.29 17.29 -1.10
N HIS A 285 8.47 17.57 -0.54
CA HIS A 285 9.56 16.60 -0.40
C HIS A 285 9.14 15.44 0.52
N GLU A 286 8.46 15.72 1.63
CA GLU A 286 7.89 14.68 2.48
C GLU A 286 6.86 13.86 1.70
N ILE A 287 5.90 14.46 0.99
CA ILE A 287 4.90 13.69 0.23
C ILE A 287 5.54 12.86 -0.91
N LEU A 288 6.56 13.38 -1.59
CA LEU A 288 7.23 12.69 -2.70
C LEU A 288 8.22 11.61 -2.22
N PHE A 289 8.90 11.81 -1.09
CA PHE A 289 10.02 10.97 -0.64
C PHE A 289 9.78 10.25 0.70
N SER A 290 8.82 10.63 1.53
CA SER A 290 8.47 9.92 2.78
C SER A 290 7.62 8.66 2.55
N HIS A 291 7.27 8.36 1.30
CA HIS A 291 6.34 7.28 0.95
C HIS A 291 7.00 6.00 0.43
N SER A 292 8.34 5.93 0.45
CA SER A 292 8.93 4.74 1.03
C SER A 292 8.63 4.80 2.52
N SER A 293 7.43 4.35 2.93
CA SER A 293 7.33 3.70 4.23
C SER A 293 8.30 2.54 4.12
N GLU A 294 9.57 2.79 4.40
CA GLU A 294 10.53 1.75 4.69
C GLU A 294 9.88 1.03 5.84
N ASN A 295 9.20 -0.07 5.53
CA ASN A 295 8.84 -1.06 6.53
C ASN A 295 10.18 -1.43 7.13
N GLN A 296 10.51 -0.81 8.26
CA GLN A 296 11.78 -1.02 8.91
C GLN A 296 11.78 -2.48 9.35
N ASP A 297 12.44 -3.30 8.54
CA ASP A 297 12.52 -4.72 8.79
C ASP A 297 13.63 -4.95 9.83
N TYR A 298 13.19 -5.12 11.07
CA TYR A 298 14.06 -5.46 12.18
C TYR A 298 14.25 -6.98 12.35
N SER A 299 13.96 -7.79 11.33
CA SER A 299 14.21 -9.24 11.34
C SER A 299 15.68 -9.59 11.63
N TRP A 300 16.61 -8.70 11.27
CA TRP A 300 18.03 -8.82 11.56
C TRP A 300 18.35 -8.84 13.07
N LEU A 301 17.48 -8.30 13.95
CA LEU A 301 17.62 -8.39 15.41
C LEU A 301 17.62 -9.83 15.94
N CYS A 302 17.20 -10.80 15.10
CA CYS A 302 17.26 -12.23 15.40
C CYS A 302 18.59 -12.92 15.03
N GLN A 303 19.45 -12.23 14.27
CA GLN A 303 20.77 -12.71 13.84
C GLN A 303 21.82 -12.43 14.93
N ALA A 304 23.11 -12.70 14.73
CA ALA A 304 24.13 -12.39 15.74
C ALA A 304 24.68 -10.96 15.54
N PRO A 305 24.78 -10.11 16.58
CA PRO A 305 24.35 -10.32 17.97
C PRO A 305 22.84 -10.50 18.11
N LYS A 306 22.42 -11.47 18.90
CA LYS A 306 21.02 -11.89 18.99
C LYS A 306 20.26 -11.10 20.04
N PHE A 307 19.70 -9.98 19.61
CA PHE A 307 18.88 -9.09 20.44
C PHE A 307 17.54 -9.74 20.79
N LEU A 308 16.84 -10.31 19.81
CA LEU A 308 15.56 -11.02 19.97
C LEU A 308 15.67 -12.48 19.54
N THR A 309 14.79 -13.33 20.08
CA THR A 309 14.57 -14.66 19.49
C THR A 309 13.60 -14.55 18.31
N LYS A 310 13.63 -15.53 17.40
CA LYS A 310 12.65 -15.60 16.31
C LYS A 310 11.22 -15.56 16.85
N ALA A 311 10.91 -16.32 17.91
CA ALA A 311 9.58 -16.31 18.51
C ALA A 311 9.17 -14.92 19.03
N GLN A 312 10.11 -14.18 19.65
CA GLN A 312 9.87 -12.81 20.11
C GLN A 312 9.60 -11.86 18.94
N TRP A 313 10.36 -11.97 17.85
CA TRP A 313 10.14 -11.16 16.64
C TRP A 313 8.79 -11.47 15.99
N HIS A 314 8.48 -12.73 15.68
CA HIS A 314 7.23 -13.10 15.00
C HIS A 314 5.99 -12.65 15.78
N PHE A 315 6.07 -12.52 17.10
CA PHE A 315 4.98 -12.01 17.93
C PHE A 315 4.69 -10.51 17.67
N ILE A 316 5.72 -9.68 17.46
CA ILE A 316 5.58 -8.22 17.23
C ILE A 316 5.75 -7.79 15.78
N GLU A 317 6.15 -8.68 14.90
CA GLU A 317 6.37 -8.41 13.48
C GLU A 317 5.15 -7.73 12.83
N PRO A 318 3.89 -8.20 13.03
CA PRO A 318 2.74 -7.50 12.47
C PRO A 318 2.57 -6.07 12.99
N LEU A 319 2.89 -5.83 14.27
CA LEU A 319 2.84 -4.49 14.86
C LEU A 319 3.92 -3.57 14.29
N ASN A 320 5.13 -4.09 14.04
CA ASN A 320 6.23 -3.32 13.46
C ASN A 320 6.00 -2.98 11.99
N GLN A 321 5.63 -3.98 11.18
CA GLN A 321 5.35 -3.79 9.75
C GLN A 321 4.22 -2.78 9.50
N HIS A 322 3.36 -2.56 10.49
CA HIS A 322 2.23 -1.65 10.39
C HIS A 322 2.14 -0.70 11.59
N HIS A 323 3.28 -0.19 12.03
CA HIS A 323 3.42 0.60 13.26
C HIS A 323 2.52 1.84 13.30
N LEU A 324 2.24 2.48 12.15
CA LEU A 324 1.31 3.62 12.04
C LEU A 324 -0.10 3.30 12.55
N TYR A 325 -0.50 2.02 12.51
CA TYR A 325 -1.81 1.55 12.95
C TYR A 325 -1.78 0.85 14.31
N SER A 326 -0.60 0.60 14.88
CA SER A 326 -0.42 -0.16 16.13
C SER A 326 -1.24 0.39 17.32
N LYS A 327 -1.44 1.72 17.35
CA LYS A 327 -2.26 2.41 18.35
C LYS A 327 -3.74 2.41 18.00
N THR A 328 -4.11 2.66 16.75
CA THR A 328 -5.52 2.84 16.36
C THR A 328 -6.25 1.50 16.20
N LEU A 329 -5.52 0.44 15.85
CA LEU A 329 -6.04 -0.91 15.56
C LEU A 329 -5.54 -1.97 16.56
N ALA A 330 -5.23 -1.56 17.80
CA ALA A 330 -4.61 -2.43 18.78
C ALA A 330 -5.45 -3.69 19.08
N LEU A 331 -6.78 -3.56 19.14
CA LEU A 331 -7.68 -4.71 19.37
C LEU A 331 -7.76 -5.58 18.11
N SER A 332 -7.74 -5.01 16.92
CA SER A 332 -7.68 -5.74 15.67
C SER A 332 -6.39 -6.54 15.50
N PHE A 333 -5.25 -6.05 15.98
CA PHE A 333 -4.01 -6.82 16.09
C PHE A 333 -4.12 -7.98 17.10
N ALA A 334 -4.73 -7.74 18.27
CA ALA A 334 -4.99 -8.81 19.23
C ALA A 334 -5.91 -9.89 18.63
N ARG A 335 -6.94 -9.48 17.89
CA ARG A 335 -7.83 -10.40 17.15
C ARG A 335 -7.08 -11.20 16.10
N LEU A 336 -6.17 -10.56 15.36
CA LEU A 336 -5.31 -11.23 14.38
C LEU A 336 -4.43 -12.29 15.05
N ALA A 337 -3.78 -11.95 16.17
CA ALA A 337 -2.89 -12.86 16.89
C ALA A 337 -3.63 -14.08 17.44
N ILE A 338 -4.84 -13.90 17.98
CA ILE A 338 -5.61 -14.97 18.63
C ILE A 338 -6.49 -15.72 17.64
N PHE A 339 -7.44 -15.02 17.02
CA PHE A 339 -8.45 -15.64 16.15
C PHE A 339 -7.89 -15.96 14.77
N GLY A 340 -6.88 -15.23 14.29
CA GLY A 340 -6.18 -15.58 13.04
C GLY A 340 -5.46 -16.92 13.14
N GLN A 341 -4.83 -17.21 14.28
CA GLN A 341 -4.22 -18.53 14.54
C GLN A 341 -5.27 -19.64 14.66
N TRP A 342 -6.40 -19.38 15.36
CA TRP A 342 -7.50 -20.34 15.42
C TRP A 342 -8.07 -20.64 14.03
N GLN A 343 -8.27 -19.61 13.20
CA GLN A 343 -8.71 -19.75 11.81
C GLN A 343 -7.70 -20.56 10.98
N ALA A 344 -6.39 -20.30 11.13
CA ALA A 344 -5.37 -21.04 10.42
C ALA A 344 -5.40 -22.54 10.79
N ALA A 345 -5.61 -22.88 12.07
CA ALA A 345 -5.77 -24.25 12.52
C ALA A 345 -7.01 -24.92 11.88
N LEU A 346 -8.13 -24.20 11.76
CA LEU A 346 -9.34 -24.67 11.08
C LEU A 346 -9.13 -24.90 9.58
N VAL A 347 -8.43 -23.98 8.90
CA VAL A 347 -8.09 -24.13 7.47
C VAL A 347 -7.21 -25.36 7.25
N GLN A 348 -6.23 -25.61 8.12
CA GLN A 348 -5.40 -26.83 8.04
C GLN A 348 -6.20 -28.09 8.37
N ALA A 349 -7.13 -28.03 9.33
CA ALA A 349 -8.04 -29.14 9.64
C ALA A 349 -8.93 -29.50 8.45
N LYS A 350 -9.45 -28.50 7.71
CA LYS A 350 -10.29 -28.68 6.53
C LYS A 350 -9.60 -29.45 5.41
N ARG A 351 -8.28 -29.35 5.31
CA ARG A 351 -7.46 -30.12 4.36
C ARG A 351 -7.28 -31.58 4.76
N LYS A 352 -7.51 -31.93 6.04
CA LYS A 352 -7.31 -33.28 6.58
C LYS A 352 -8.59 -34.10 6.59
N SER A 353 -9.62 -33.65 7.31
CA SER A 353 -10.93 -34.32 7.31
C SER A 353 -12.04 -33.45 7.94
N PRO A 354 -13.31 -33.65 7.53
CA PRO A 354 -14.45 -32.97 8.15
C PRO A 354 -14.59 -33.21 9.66
N LEU A 355 -14.19 -34.40 10.14
CA LEU A 355 -14.26 -34.75 11.56
C LEU A 355 -13.28 -33.92 12.40
N ILE A 356 -12.06 -33.68 11.90
CA ILE A 356 -11.07 -32.84 12.59
C ILE A 356 -11.53 -31.38 12.62
N VAL A 357 -12.19 -30.89 11.56
CA VAL A 357 -12.79 -29.55 11.53
C VAL A 357 -13.86 -29.41 12.62
N ARG A 358 -14.79 -30.38 12.70
CA ARG A 358 -15.85 -30.37 13.73
C ARG A 358 -15.27 -30.33 15.15
N GLN A 359 -14.21 -31.10 15.42
CA GLN A 359 -13.50 -31.04 16.70
C GLN A 359 -12.93 -29.63 16.96
N LYS A 360 -12.22 -29.06 15.97
CA LYS A 360 -11.57 -27.75 16.08
C LYS A 360 -12.54 -26.56 16.17
N LEU A 361 -13.78 -26.72 15.71
CA LEU A 361 -14.86 -25.72 15.84
C LEU A 361 -15.46 -25.68 17.26
N VAL A 362 -15.35 -26.76 18.02
CA VAL A 362 -15.80 -26.81 19.42
C VAL A 362 -14.72 -26.26 20.36
N ASP A 363 -13.45 -26.44 20.01
CA ASP A 363 -12.30 -25.89 20.74
C ASP A 363 -12.36 -24.36 20.86
N LEU A 364 -11.85 -23.83 21.97
CA LEU A 364 -11.57 -22.40 22.14
C LEU A 364 -10.18 -22.05 21.58
N PRO A 365 -9.92 -20.76 21.27
CA PRO A 365 -8.57 -20.30 20.94
C PRO A 365 -7.56 -20.71 22.02
N GLN A 366 -6.33 -21.01 21.61
CA GLN A 366 -5.25 -21.41 22.53
C GLN A 366 -4.83 -20.29 23.49
N GLN A 367 -5.06 -19.04 23.07
CA GLN A 367 -4.69 -17.85 23.80
C GLN A 367 -5.93 -16.95 24.00
N ASN A 368 -6.02 -16.29 25.15
CA ASN A 368 -7.00 -15.23 25.41
C ASN A 368 -6.35 -13.84 25.48
N TYR A 369 -7.16 -12.79 25.62
CA TYR A 369 -6.65 -11.42 25.67
C TYR A 369 -5.74 -11.12 26.86
N SER A 370 -6.03 -11.70 28.03
CA SER A 370 -5.15 -11.53 29.19
C SER A 370 -3.76 -12.13 28.95
N GLN A 371 -3.67 -13.29 28.32
CA GLN A 371 -2.40 -13.93 27.97
C GLN A 371 -1.65 -13.11 26.91
N TYR A 372 -2.34 -12.59 25.90
CA TYR A 372 -1.75 -11.70 24.90
C TYR A 372 -1.16 -10.43 25.53
N GLN A 373 -1.89 -9.80 26.44
CA GLN A 373 -1.41 -8.62 27.17
C GLN A 373 -0.19 -8.95 28.05
N GLN A 374 -0.21 -10.12 28.72
CA GLN A 374 0.93 -10.59 29.50
C GLN A 374 2.17 -10.86 28.64
N GLU A 375 2.00 -11.37 27.42
CA GLU A 375 3.09 -11.55 26.46
C GLU A 375 3.69 -10.20 26.02
N LEU A 376 2.88 -9.19 25.73
CA LEU A 376 3.37 -7.83 25.45
C LEU A 376 4.18 -7.26 26.62
N VAL A 377 3.68 -7.39 27.85
CA VAL A 377 4.38 -6.95 29.06
C VAL A 377 5.69 -7.70 29.26
N THR A 378 5.68 -9.02 29.03
CA THR A 378 6.87 -9.87 29.15
C THR A 378 7.91 -9.48 28.12
N LEU A 379 7.50 -9.25 26.87
CA LEU A 379 8.40 -8.83 25.81
C LEU A 379 9.00 -7.45 26.09
N LYS A 380 8.22 -6.48 26.58
CA LYS A 380 8.74 -5.17 26.99
C LYS A 380 9.83 -5.30 28.05
N LYS A 381 9.65 -6.21 29.02
CA LYS A 381 10.68 -6.50 30.05
C LYS A 381 11.93 -7.13 29.43
N ILE A 382 11.77 -8.06 28.49
CA ILE A 382 12.89 -8.68 27.77
C ILE A 382 13.68 -7.63 26.97
N ILE A 383 13.00 -6.77 26.20
CA ILE A 383 13.64 -5.69 25.45
C ILE A 383 14.42 -4.77 26.40
N THR A 384 13.81 -4.40 27.53
CA THR A 384 14.45 -3.58 28.57
C THR A 384 15.72 -4.22 29.11
N GLN A 385 15.71 -5.54 29.36
CA GLN A 385 16.90 -6.28 29.80
C GLN A 385 18.01 -6.29 28.74
N VAL A 386 17.67 -6.38 27.46
CA VAL A 386 18.66 -6.31 26.38
C VAL A 386 19.24 -4.91 26.26
N ILE A 387 18.43 -3.85 26.34
CA ILE A 387 18.90 -2.45 26.38
C ILE A 387 19.83 -2.21 27.58
N MET A 388 19.50 -2.77 28.75
CA MET A 388 20.35 -2.77 29.93
C MET A 388 21.70 -3.49 29.66
N ALA A 389 21.68 -4.64 28.98
CA ALA A 389 22.92 -5.33 28.61
C ALA A 389 23.78 -4.48 27.64
N ILE A 390 23.16 -3.82 26.65
CA ILE A 390 23.84 -2.89 25.73
C ILE A 390 24.46 -1.72 26.51
N SER A 391 23.70 -1.12 27.44
CA SER A 391 24.19 -0.04 28.31
C SER A 391 25.45 -0.46 29.07
N TYR A 392 25.51 -1.69 29.56
CA TYR A 392 26.71 -2.22 30.22
C TYR A 392 27.88 -2.42 29.24
N ILE A 393 27.65 -2.95 28.03
CA ILE A 393 28.69 -3.12 27.02
C ILE A 393 29.43 -1.80 26.75
N PHE A 394 28.68 -0.73 26.49
CA PHE A 394 29.27 0.58 26.20
C PHE A 394 29.96 1.18 27.42
N TYR A 395 29.37 1.04 28.61
CA TYR A 395 30.03 1.45 29.84
C TYR A 395 31.36 0.72 30.06
N SER A 396 31.42 -0.58 29.79
CA SER A 396 32.64 -1.39 29.90
C SER A 396 33.73 -0.98 28.89
N HIS A 397 33.33 -0.47 27.73
CA HIS A 397 34.23 0.09 26.72
C HIS A 397 34.54 1.58 26.91
N GLN A 398 34.11 2.17 28.03
CA GLN A 398 34.33 3.59 28.32
C GLN A 398 33.71 4.53 27.29
N ASP A 399 32.63 4.09 26.65
CA ASP A 399 31.93 4.85 25.63
C ASP A 399 30.74 5.59 26.23
N SER A 400 30.70 6.91 26.05
CA SER A 400 29.69 7.81 26.64
C SER A 400 28.26 7.56 26.16
N ARG A 401 28.04 6.85 25.04
CA ARG A 401 26.71 6.50 24.51
C ARG A 401 25.87 5.69 25.50
N TYR A 402 26.49 5.00 26.46
CA TYR A 402 25.78 4.28 27.54
C TYR A 402 24.78 5.16 28.31
N LEU A 403 25.07 6.46 28.44
CA LEU A 403 24.18 7.41 29.08
C LEU A 403 22.87 7.52 28.31
N GLY A 404 22.94 7.63 26.98
CA GLY A 404 21.78 7.73 26.10
C GLY A 404 20.83 6.55 26.27
N PHE A 405 21.37 5.34 26.27
CA PHE A 405 20.60 4.11 26.46
C PHE A 405 19.96 4.03 27.86
N SER A 406 20.64 4.57 28.87
CA SER A 406 20.17 4.57 30.26
C SER A 406 19.06 5.60 30.51
N LEU A 407 18.94 6.66 29.70
CA LEU A 407 17.96 7.75 29.91
C LEU A 407 16.51 7.27 29.90
N ALA A 408 16.18 6.32 29.02
CA ALA A 408 14.82 5.77 28.91
C ALA A 408 14.39 5.00 30.17
N LEU A 409 15.36 4.52 30.96
CA LEU A 409 15.16 3.72 32.17
C LEU A 409 15.10 4.56 33.45
N LEU A 410 15.47 5.84 33.36
CA LEU A 410 15.52 6.76 34.48
C LEU A 410 14.16 7.45 34.75
N PRO A 411 13.89 7.83 36.02
CA PRO A 411 12.82 8.76 36.35
C PRO A 411 12.97 10.09 35.60
N GLU A 412 11.84 10.73 35.28
CA GLU A 412 11.80 11.96 34.46
C GLU A 412 12.66 13.10 35.05
N SER A 413 12.71 13.22 36.39
CA SER A 413 13.54 14.22 37.07
C SER A 413 15.05 14.02 36.85
N ASP A 414 15.52 12.77 36.85
CA ASP A 414 16.93 12.45 36.65
C ASP A 414 17.30 12.50 35.18
N ARG A 415 16.37 12.08 34.31
CA ARG A 415 16.50 12.19 32.85
C ARG A 415 16.73 13.62 32.40
N LYS A 416 15.92 14.58 32.89
CA LYS A 416 16.09 16.02 32.59
C LYS A 416 17.44 16.55 33.07
N LYS A 417 17.87 16.19 34.28
CA LYS A 417 19.17 16.62 34.82
C LYS A 417 20.33 16.14 33.95
N ILE A 418 20.33 14.87 33.55
CA ILE A 418 21.41 14.29 32.73
C ILE A 418 21.38 14.86 31.32
N ARG A 419 20.19 15.09 30.73
CA ARG A 419 20.06 15.74 29.42
C ARG A 419 20.62 17.16 29.43
N ASN A 420 20.20 17.99 30.39
CA ASN A 420 20.69 19.37 30.51
C ASN A 420 22.22 19.41 30.72
N TRP A 421 22.76 18.51 31.55
CA TRP A 421 24.20 18.38 31.75
C TRP A 421 24.92 18.02 30.44
N PHE A 422 24.37 17.08 29.66
CA PHE A 422 24.96 16.66 28.40
C PHE A 422 24.94 17.79 27.36
N GLU A 423 23.82 18.50 27.24
CA GLU A 423 23.68 19.67 26.36
C GLU A 423 24.65 20.80 26.74
N GLU A 424 24.75 21.13 28.03
CA GLU A 424 25.71 22.13 28.52
C GLU A 424 27.16 21.74 28.18
N LYS A 425 27.51 20.46 28.38
CA LYS A 425 28.86 19.96 28.09
C LYS A 425 29.18 19.91 26.61
N MET A 426 28.25 19.44 25.78
CA MET A 426 28.40 19.48 24.33
C MET A 426 28.59 20.92 23.84
N ASN A 427 27.80 21.88 24.32
CA ASN A 427 27.95 23.28 23.95
C ASN A 427 29.32 23.84 24.35
N THR A 428 29.83 23.53 25.55
CA THR A 428 31.18 23.96 25.95
C THR A 428 32.31 23.32 25.14
N LEU A 429 32.14 22.08 24.71
CA LEU A 429 33.13 21.37 23.90
C LEU A 429 33.13 21.88 22.45
N SER A 430 31.95 22.14 21.87
CA SER A 430 31.81 22.71 20.53
C SER A 430 32.32 24.15 20.42
N GLN A 431 32.30 24.91 21.52
CA GLN A 431 32.86 26.28 21.57
C GLN A 431 34.37 26.31 21.85
N ALA A 432 34.96 25.19 22.28
CA ALA A 432 36.37 25.10 22.65
C ALA A 432 37.29 24.60 21.52
N SER A 433 36.75 24.16 20.39
CA SER A 433 37.55 23.81 19.20
C SER A 433 38.12 25.08 18.54
N PRO A 434 39.46 25.24 18.46
CA PRO A 434 40.05 26.35 17.73
C PRO A 434 39.83 26.16 16.22
N THR A 435 39.41 27.23 15.55
CA THR A 435 39.52 27.40 14.09
C THR A 435 40.99 27.35 13.69
N ASN A 436 41.56 26.16 13.50
CA ASN A 436 42.81 26.01 12.78
C ASN A 436 42.48 25.30 11.47
N ASP A 437 42.52 26.09 10.39
CA ASP A 437 42.58 25.64 9.01
C ASP A 437 43.76 24.68 8.86
N ASN A 438 43.51 23.38 8.93
CA ASN A 438 44.27 22.31 8.27
C ASN A 438 43.48 21.00 8.37
N ASP A 439 43.19 20.40 7.21
CA ASP A 439 42.46 19.15 6.98
C ASP A 439 43.10 17.90 7.61
N THR A 440 43.22 17.86 8.94
CA THR A 440 43.60 16.65 9.67
C THR A 440 42.54 16.27 10.70
N ASP A 441 41.71 15.33 10.26
CA ASP A 441 41.15 14.23 11.04
C ASP A 441 40.05 14.54 12.08
N ILE A 442 38.83 14.77 11.58
CA ILE A 442 37.56 14.85 12.35
C ILE A 442 37.36 13.62 13.27
N SER A 443 38.01 12.48 12.98
CA SER A 443 37.91 11.26 13.78
C SER A 443 38.62 11.38 15.14
N ALA A 444 39.78 12.04 15.21
CA ALA A 444 40.56 12.22 16.44
C ALA A 444 39.86 13.16 17.44
N ASP A 445 39.14 14.17 16.94
CA ASP A 445 38.33 15.08 17.76
C ASP A 445 37.11 14.38 18.39
N ARG A 446 36.46 13.45 17.67
CA ARG A 446 35.32 12.67 18.19
C ARG A 446 35.73 11.68 19.27
N GLU A 447 36.86 11.00 19.11
CA GLU A 447 37.40 10.05 20.11
C GLU A 447 37.81 10.76 21.41
N ASN A 448 38.36 11.97 21.28
CA ASN A 448 38.65 12.85 22.40
C ASN A 448 37.38 13.32 23.13
N ILE A 449 36.34 13.74 22.39
CA ILE A 449 35.04 14.14 22.96
C ILE A 449 34.40 12.97 23.74
N ASN A 450 34.35 11.76 23.16
CA ASN A 450 33.77 10.60 23.82
C ASN A 450 34.47 10.28 25.15
N THR A 451 35.80 10.28 25.14
CA THR A 451 36.63 10.02 26.33
C THR A 451 36.39 11.06 27.42
N VAL A 452 36.30 12.34 27.05
CA VAL A 452 35.99 13.44 27.97
C VAL A 452 34.59 13.28 28.56
N LEU A 453 33.58 13.01 27.72
CA LEU A 453 32.20 12.82 28.15
C LEU A 453 32.05 11.62 29.10
N PHE A 454 32.68 10.49 28.80
CA PHE A 454 32.67 9.32 29.68
C PHE A 454 33.36 9.59 31.02
N THR A 455 34.55 10.21 31.00
CA THR A 455 35.26 10.55 32.24
C THR A 455 34.43 11.45 33.13
N GLN A 456 33.72 12.42 32.54
CA GLN A 456 32.86 13.31 33.31
C GLN A 456 31.54 12.65 33.73
N SER A 457 30.98 11.73 32.94
CA SER A 457 29.74 11.01 33.28
C SER A 457 29.92 10.11 34.51
N GLN A 458 31.13 9.68 34.83
CA GLN A 458 31.43 8.98 36.09
C GLN A 458 31.06 9.82 37.32
N LYS A 459 31.21 11.15 37.25
CA LYS A 459 30.78 12.05 38.35
C LYS A 459 29.26 12.02 38.51
N LEU A 460 28.51 12.03 37.41
CA LEU A 460 27.06 11.88 37.43
C LEU A 460 26.64 10.53 38.00
N LEU A 461 27.34 9.45 37.61
CA LEU A 461 27.12 8.12 38.17
C LEU A 461 27.33 8.14 39.69
N MET A 462 28.36 8.84 40.19
CA MET A 462 28.60 8.95 41.63
C MET A 462 27.52 9.74 42.39
N GLN A 463 26.87 10.69 41.74
CA GLN A 463 25.87 11.59 42.33
C GLN A 463 24.43 11.06 42.23
N SER A 464 24.11 10.27 41.20
CA SER A 464 22.75 9.75 40.98
C SER A 464 22.59 8.32 41.48
N LEU A 465 21.83 8.14 42.56
CA LEU A 465 21.47 6.80 43.07
C LEU A 465 20.70 5.98 42.03
N ALA A 466 19.82 6.62 41.24
CA ALA A 466 19.04 5.95 40.22
C ALA A 466 19.94 5.42 39.08
N LEU A 467 20.89 6.23 38.61
CA LEU A 467 21.83 5.83 37.57
C LEU A 467 22.75 4.68 38.06
N LYS A 468 23.20 4.72 39.32
CA LYS A 468 23.95 3.58 39.91
C LYS A 468 23.15 2.28 39.88
N LYS A 469 21.87 2.34 40.28
CA LYS A 469 20.99 1.16 40.29
C LYS A 469 20.80 0.61 38.86
N ILE A 470 20.61 1.49 37.88
CA ILE A 470 20.50 1.09 36.47
C ILE A 470 21.79 0.44 35.99
N MET A 471 22.96 0.97 36.33
CA MET A 471 24.22 0.36 35.91
C MET A 471 24.50 -0.99 36.59
N GLN A 472 24.10 -1.15 37.86
CA GLN A 472 24.15 -2.44 38.54
C GLN A 472 23.21 -3.45 37.88
N ALA A 473 21.98 -3.04 37.56
CA ALA A 473 21.01 -3.86 36.84
C ALA A 473 21.50 -4.19 35.42
N SER A 474 22.17 -3.25 34.75
CA SER A 474 22.77 -3.41 33.42
C SER A 474 23.85 -4.48 33.41
N LYS A 475 24.74 -4.46 34.39
CA LYS A 475 25.74 -5.51 34.59
C LYS A 475 25.09 -6.88 34.84
N ALA A 476 24.07 -6.92 35.70
CA ALA A 476 23.35 -8.17 35.98
C ALA A 476 22.63 -8.71 34.73
N ALA A 477 22.00 -7.83 33.95
CA ALA A 477 21.30 -8.19 32.71
C ALA A 477 22.27 -8.73 31.65
N PHE A 478 23.44 -8.11 31.48
CA PHE A 478 24.50 -8.61 30.61
C PHE A 478 24.95 -10.01 31.04
N ASN A 479 25.30 -10.19 32.32
CA ASN A 479 25.78 -11.47 32.84
C ASN A 479 24.73 -12.60 32.75
N ALA A 480 23.44 -12.27 32.79
CA ALA A 480 22.35 -13.24 32.66
C ALA A 480 21.99 -13.53 31.19
N ASN A 481 22.54 -12.79 30.22
CA ASN A 481 22.15 -12.90 28.82
C ASN A 481 23.00 -13.94 28.07
N ASN A 482 22.44 -15.14 27.92
CA ASN A 482 23.11 -16.26 27.25
C ASN A 482 22.97 -16.26 25.71
N LYS A 483 22.37 -15.21 25.12
CA LYS A 483 22.18 -15.11 23.66
C LYS A 483 23.52 -14.90 22.94
N ALA A 484 23.62 -15.36 21.69
CA ALA A 484 24.80 -15.15 20.85
C ALA A 484 25.14 -13.65 20.76
N GLY A 485 26.40 -13.29 20.95
CA GLY A 485 26.85 -11.89 21.02
C GLY A 485 26.69 -11.22 22.39
N PHE A 486 26.16 -11.89 23.43
CA PHE A 486 26.11 -11.33 24.79
C PHE A 486 26.85 -12.16 25.85
N GLN A 487 27.39 -13.32 25.46
CA GLN A 487 28.08 -14.24 26.37
C GLN A 487 29.44 -13.72 26.87
N GLN A 488 30.07 -12.85 26.10
CA GLN A 488 31.34 -12.21 26.40
C GLN A 488 31.28 -10.75 25.97
N LEU A 489 32.12 -9.91 26.55
CA LEU A 489 32.21 -8.51 26.14
C LEU A 489 32.64 -8.47 24.67
N PRO A 490 31.86 -7.84 23.76
CA PRO A 490 32.19 -7.80 22.34
C PRO A 490 33.42 -6.92 22.11
N SER A 491 34.06 -7.10 20.95
CA SER A 491 35.18 -6.26 20.53
C SER A 491 34.70 -4.84 20.18
N PRO A 492 35.51 -3.77 20.38
CA PRO A 492 35.10 -2.38 20.14
C PRO A 492 34.60 -2.08 18.72
N ASP A 493 35.09 -2.79 17.70
CA ASP A 493 34.66 -2.68 16.30
C ASP A 493 33.19 -3.09 16.08
N LEU A 494 32.59 -3.80 17.03
CA LEU A 494 31.18 -4.20 16.96
C LEU A 494 30.23 -3.20 17.65
N LEU A 495 30.74 -2.15 18.32
CA LEU A 495 29.90 -1.24 19.10
C LEU A 495 28.78 -0.61 18.27
N ASP A 496 29.03 -0.25 17.02
CA ASP A 496 28.01 0.32 16.15
C ASP A 496 26.88 -0.66 15.84
N THR A 497 27.17 -1.97 15.72
CA THR A 497 26.13 -3.00 15.60
C THR A 497 25.24 -3.08 16.84
N TYR A 498 25.77 -2.83 18.05
CA TYR A 498 24.96 -2.78 19.28
C TYR A 498 24.20 -1.45 19.42
N GLN A 499 24.71 -0.36 18.86
CA GLN A 499 23.98 0.91 18.73
C GLN A 499 22.76 0.72 17.83
N ASP A 500 22.95 0.18 16.62
CA ASP A 500 21.86 -0.12 15.69
C ASP A 500 20.83 -1.05 16.33
N GLY A 501 21.32 -2.03 17.11
CA GLY A 501 20.47 -2.97 17.84
C GLY A 501 19.64 -2.29 18.92
N TYR A 502 20.22 -1.31 19.63
CA TYR A 502 19.49 -0.47 20.57
C TYR A 502 18.42 0.35 19.85
N ASP A 503 18.73 1.01 18.74
CA ASP A 503 17.79 1.87 18.02
C ASP A 503 16.59 1.06 17.50
N GLY A 504 16.83 -0.12 16.93
CA GLY A 504 15.76 -1.04 16.52
C GLY A 504 14.92 -1.57 17.70
N LEU A 505 15.55 -1.90 18.83
CA LEU A 505 14.83 -2.32 20.04
C LEU A 505 14.00 -1.20 20.66
N ALA A 506 14.51 0.04 20.69
CA ALA A 506 13.81 1.20 21.20
C ALA A 506 12.55 1.48 20.37
N HIS A 507 12.65 1.36 19.04
CA HIS A 507 11.51 1.47 18.13
C HIS A 507 10.47 0.36 18.40
N CYS A 508 10.90 -0.90 18.45
CA CYS A 508 10.03 -2.04 18.79
C CYS A 508 9.32 -1.83 20.14
N GLN A 509 10.05 -1.35 21.16
CA GLN A 509 9.51 -1.09 22.49
C GLN A 509 8.46 0.02 22.46
N HIS A 510 8.68 1.08 21.70
CA HIS A 510 7.72 2.17 21.53
C HIS A 510 6.40 1.67 20.93
N ILE A 511 6.46 0.85 19.88
CA ILE A 511 5.27 0.29 19.22
C ILE A 511 4.49 -0.63 20.16
N VAL A 512 5.20 -1.54 20.85
CA VAL A 512 4.59 -2.41 21.86
C VAL A 512 3.91 -1.57 22.96
N GLN A 513 4.53 -0.47 23.37
CA GLN A 513 3.98 0.43 24.38
C GLN A 513 2.69 1.10 23.89
N LEU A 514 2.67 1.64 22.67
CA LEU A 514 1.48 2.30 22.10
C LEU A 514 0.28 1.33 22.01
N SER A 515 0.52 0.10 21.56
CA SER A 515 -0.52 -0.92 21.49
C SER A 515 -0.99 -1.32 22.90
N SER A 516 -0.06 -1.54 23.83
CA SER A 516 -0.38 -1.90 25.21
C SER A 516 -1.20 -0.82 25.94
N GLU A 517 -0.86 0.45 25.75
CA GLU A 517 -1.61 1.59 26.28
C GLU A 517 -3.01 1.71 25.67
N LYS A 518 -3.17 1.45 24.37
CA LYS A 518 -4.51 1.44 23.77
C LYS A 518 -5.36 0.30 24.33
N LEU A 519 -4.79 -0.90 24.46
CA LEU A 519 -5.52 -2.06 24.99
C LEU A 519 -5.95 -1.85 26.45
N SER A 520 -5.14 -1.19 27.27
CA SER A 520 -5.53 -0.87 28.65
C SER A 520 -6.72 0.10 28.74
N HIS A 521 -6.98 0.90 27.69
CA HIS A 521 -8.22 1.69 27.61
C HIS A 521 -9.45 0.86 27.28
N TYR A 522 -9.31 -0.25 26.53
CA TYR A 522 -10.41 -1.18 26.30
C TYR A 522 -10.67 -2.09 27.50
N TRP A 523 -9.62 -2.40 28.26
CA TRP A 523 -9.65 -3.39 29.34
C TRP A 523 -9.26 -2.74 30.67
N LEU A 524 -10.12 -1.83 31.16
CA LEU A 524 -9.90 -1.12 32.41
C LEU A 524 -9.85 -2.08 33.61
N THR A 525 -10.65 -3.14 33.54
CA THR A 525 -10.67 -4.22 34.52
C THR A 525 -10.41 -5.59 33.86
N PRO A 526 -9.96 -6.60 34.62
CA PRO A 526 -9.87 -7.97 34.12
C PRO A 526 -11.21 -8.50 33.58
N ASN A 527 -12.34 -8.04 34.15
CA ASN A 527 -13.66 -8.44 33.72
C ASN A 527 -14.04 -7.85 32.35
N ASP A 528 -13.60 -6.63 32.03
CA ASP A 528 -13.80 -6.02 30.71
C ASP A 528 -13.03 -6.79 29.63
N CYS A 529 -11.81 -7.22 29.96
CA CYS A 529 -10.96 -8.05 29.10
C CYS A 529 -11.65 -9.37 28.76
N GLU A 530 -12.15 -10.08 29.78
CA GLU A 530 -12.86 -11.35 29.60
C GLU A 530 -14.18 -11.18 28.84
N THR A 531 -14.96 -10.14 29.16
CA THR A 531 -16.23 -9.85 28.48
C THR A 531 -16.02 -9.59 26.99
N ASN A 532 -15.01 -8.79 26.64
CA ASN A 532 -14.65 -8.50 25.26
C ASN A 532 -14.16 -9.78 24.54
N TYR A 533 -13.32 -10.58 25.22
CA TYR A 533 -12.88 -11.87 24.70
C TYR A 533 -14.05 -12.82 24.41
N CYS A 534 -14.99 -12.99 25.34
CA CYS A 534 -16.16 -13.84 25.15
C CYS A 534 -17.04 -13.36 23.99
N SER A 535 -17.24 -12.04 23.86
CA SER A 535 -17.98 -11.44 22.75
C SER A 535 -17.33 -11.80 21.41
N ASP A 536 -16.02 -11.56 21.28
CA ASP A 536 -15.30 -11.87 20.04
C ASP A 536 -15.24 -13.38 19.78
N VAL A 537 -15.07 -14.22 20.81
CA VAL A 537 -15.18 -15.68 20.65
C VAL A 537 -16.52 -16.08 20.04
N SER A 538 -17.63 -15.51 20.51
CA SER A 538 -18.95 -15.77 19.92
C SER A 538 -18.99 -15.38 18.44
N ILE A 539 -18.59 -14.14 18.13
CA ILE A 539 -18.60 -13.60 16.76
C ILE A 539 -17.77 -14.47 15.81
N PHE A 540 -16.52 -14.75 16.18
CA PHE A 540 -15.61 -15.54 15.36
C PHE A 540 -16.08 -16.98 15.23
N LYS A 541 -16.61 -17.57 16.30
CA LYS A 541 -17.15 -18.94 16.28
C LYS A 541 -18.32 -19.07 15.31
N ASP A 542 -19.26 -18.12 15.34
CA ASP A 542 -20.43 -18.12 14.45
C ASP A 542 -20.00 -18.04 12.98
N ILE A 543 -19.04 -17.16 12.67
CA ILE A 543 -18.49 -17.03 11.31
C ILE A 543 -17.70 -18.26 10.90
N PHE A 544 -16.93 -18.86 11.80
CA PHE A 544 -16.19 -20.08 11.50
C PHE A 544 -17.11 -21.28 11.28
N ALA A 545 -18.21 -21.37 12.03
CA ALA A 545 -19.26 -22.35 11.79
C ALA A 545 -19.89 -22.15 10.40
N LEU A 546 -20.14 -20.91 10.00
CA LEU A 546 -20.63 -20.62 8.64
C LEU A 546 -19.63 -21.02 7.55
N LEU A 547 -18.35 -20.68 7.72
CA LEU A 547 -17.31 -20.89 6.69
C LEU A 547 -16.82 -22.34 6.58
N TYR A 548 -16.86 -23.08 7.70
CA TYR A 548 -16.20 -24.38 7.84
C TYR A 548 -17.11 -25.48 8.38
N GLY A 549 -18.30 -25.15 8.89
CA GLY A 549 -19.23 -26.10 9.51
C GLY A 549 -20.11 -26.86 8.51
N GLU A 550 -20.43 -26.26 7.36
CA GLU A 550 -21.11 -26.98 6.27
C GLU A 550 -20.09 -27.86 5.54
N VAL A 551 -20.20 -29.16 5.82
CA VAL A 551 -19.62 -30.22 5.01
C VAL A 551 -20.59 -30.36 3.84
N ASN A 552 -20.18 -29.98 2.63
CA ASN A 552 -20.86 -30.49 1.44
C ASN A 552 -20.78 -32.02 1.54
N ASP A 553 -21.91 -32.66 1.81
CA ASP A 553 -22.09 -34.11 1.68
C ASP A 553 -21.87 -34.54 0.22
#